data_AF-A0AAD9P6H8-F1
#
_entry.id   AF-A0AAD9P6H8-F1
#
_cell.length_a   1.000
_cell.length_b   1.000
_cell.length_c   1.000
_cell.angle_alpha   90.00
_cell.angle_beta   90.00
_cell.angle_gamma   90.00
#
_symmetry.space_group_name_H-M   'P 1'
#
loop_
_entity.id
_entity.type
_entity.pdbx_description
1 polymer ?
#
loop_
_entity_poly.entity_id
_entity_poly.type
_entity_poly.pdbx_seq_one_letter_code
_entity_poly.pdbx_strand_id
1 'polypeptide(L)'
;MYKITNNLLDINPNQCLKPGHSQTRSNHPHKYRQISTSHNYYKYSFFPQTIAPWNRLPSNAFIPNNLDAFSCALQHQLCIDLTTAPFKYLPYTTQHHHPSPSTPCPYHTPTISQH
;
A
#
# COMPACT_ATOMS: atom_id res chain seq x y z
N MET A 1 -18.62 3.16 -4.88
CA MET A 1 -18.76 1.78 -5.39
C MET A 1 -19.88 1.01 -4.69
N TYR A 2 -19.79 0.76 -3.39
CA TYR A 2 -20.79 -0.05 -2.64
C TYR A 2 -22.26 0.26 -2.97
N LYS A 3 -22.65 1.54 -2.97
CA LYS A 3 -24.04 1.93 -3.29
C LYS A 3 -24.46 1.57 -4.71
N ILE A 4 -23.58 1.70 -5.69
CA ILE A 4 -23.84 1.37 -7.11
C ILE A 4 -24.01 -0.15 -7.26
N THR A 5 -23.15 -0.94 -6.60
CA THR A 5 -23.18 -2.40 -6.70
C THR A 5 -24.36 -3.04 -5.99
N ASN A 6 -24.91 -2.36 -4.98
CA ASN A 6 -26.08 -2.79 -4.21
C ASN A 6 -27.38 -2.09 -4.66
N ASN A 7 -27.40 -1.46 -5.83
CA ASN A 7 -28.57 -0.76 -6.38
C ASN A 7 -29.19 0.30 -5.43
N LEU A 8 -28.37 0.93 -4.59
CA LEU A 8 -28.77 2.01 -3.68
C LEU A 8 -28.69 3.40 -4.34
N LEU A 9 -28.38 3.44 -5.64
CA LEU A 9 -28.38 4.63 -6.48
C LEU A 9 -29.10 4.30 -7.78
N ASP A 10 -29.76 5.28 -8.38
CA ASP A 10 -30.37 5.17 -9.71
C ASP A 10 -29.30 5.26 -10.81
N ILE A 11 -28.33 4.34 -10.75
CA ILE A 11 -27.24 4.19 -11.71
C ILE A 11 -27.18 2.71 -12.02
N ASN A 12 -27.42 2.33 -13.28
CA ASN A 12 -27.35 0.93 -13.67
C ASN A 12 -25.89 0.43 -13.61
N PRO A 13 -25.55 -0.52 -12.72
CA PRO A 13 -24.18 -0.99 -12.57
C PRO A 13 -23.64 -1.60 -13.87
N ASN A 14 -24.47 -2.25 -14.69
CA ASN A 14 -24.02 -2.89 -15.93
C ASN A 14 -23.61 -1.88 -17.02
N GLN A 15 -24.09 -0.63 -16.94
CA GLN A 15 -23.70 0.42 -17.88
C GLN A 15 -22.32 0.99 -17.55
N CYS A 16 -21.97 1.06 -16.26
CA CYS A 16 -20.73 1.68 -15.79
C CYS A 16 -19.64 0.66 -15.48
N LEU A 17 -20.00 -0.47 -14.87
CA LEU A 17 -19.10 -1.48 -14.34
C LEU A 17 -19.14 -2.73 -15.21
N LYS A 18 -17.98 -3.11 -15.74
CA LYS A 18 -17.83 -4.36 -16.48
C LYS A 18 -17.22 -5.41 -15.53
N PRO A 19 -17.84 -6.60 -15.37
CA PRO A 19 -17.27 -7.65 -14.54
C PRO A 19 -15.87 -8.02 -15.02
N GLY A 20 -14.96 -8.28 -14.07
CA GLY A 20 -13.61 -8.72 -14.37
C GLY A 20 -13.60 -10.15 -14.92
N HIS A 21 -12.72 -10.44 -15.89
CA HIS A 21 -12.55 -11.81 -16.38
C HIS A 21 -11.83 -12.68 -15.34
N SER A 22 -12.36 -13.88 -15.11
CA SER A 22 -11.88 -14.82 -14.12
C SER A 22 -10.99 -15.88 -14.71
N GLN A 23 -9.66 -15.75 -14.53
CA GLN A 23 -8.70 -16.82 -14.81
C GLN A 23 -7.61 -17.00 -13.74
N THR A 24 -7.58 -16.17 -12.69
CA THR A 24 -6.47 -16.20 -11.71
C THR A 24 -6.97 -16.54 -10.30
N ARG A 25 -6.17 -17.26 -9.53
CA ARG A 25 -6.53 -17.81 -8.19
C ARG A 25 -6.81 -16.76 -7.10
N SER A 26 -6.54 -15.48 -7.34
CA SER A 26 -6.81 -14.36 -6.41
C SER A 26 -8.12 -13.63 -6.74
N ASN A 27 -9.05 -14.29 -7.43
CA ASN A 27 -10.24 -13.63 -7.97
C ASN A 27 -11.47 -13.83 -7.06
N HIS A 28 -12.21 -12.75 -6.78
CA HIS A 28 -13.51 -12.79 -6.09
C HIS A 28 -14.61 -12.28 -7.05
N PRO A 29 -15.87 -12.74 -6.90
CA PRO A 29 -16.95 -12.43 -7.86
C PRO A 29 -17.27 -10.93 -7.96
N HIS A 30 -16.92 -10.15 -6.94
CA HIS A 30 -17.15 -8.70 -6.91
C HIS A 30 -16.08 -7.86 -7.63
N LYS A 31 -15.16 -8.48 -8.38
CA LYS A 31 -14.12 -7.74 -9.14
C LYS A 31 -14.68 -7.12 -10.42
N TYR A 32 -14.26 -5.90 -10.69
CA TYR A 32 -14.56 -5.20 -11.93
C TYR A 32 -13.32 -5.04 -12.80
N ARG A 33 -13.52 -4.99 -14.11
CA ARG A 33 -12.45 -4.72 -15.05
C ARG A 33 -11.95 -3.30 -14.86
N GLN A 34 -10.64 -3.14 -14.63
CA GLN A 34 -10.01 -1.83 -14.60
C GLN A 34 -10.08 -1.20 -16.00
N ILE A 35 -10.57 0.04 -16.07
CA ILE A 35 -10.68 0.78 -17.32
C ILE A 35 -9.36 1.53 -17.53
N SER A 36 -8.61 1.16 -18.57
CA SER A 36 -7.45 1.92 -19.03
C SER A 36 -7.88 2.95 -20.05
N THR A 37 -7.30 4.14 -19.97
CA THR A 37 -7.50 5.23 -20.93
C THR A 37 -6.15 5.90 -21.17
N SER A 38 -5.95 6.41 -22.38
CA SER A 38 -4.82 7.28 -22.72
C SER A 38 -5.04 8.73 -22.26
N HIS A 39 -6.29 9.10 -21.96
CA HIS A 39 -6.65 10.47 -21.62
C HIS A 39 -6.56 10.72 -20.12
N ASN A 40 -5.76 11.72 -19.74
CA ASN A 40 -5.53 12.10 -18.34
C ASN A 40 -6.83 12.43 -17.59
N TYR A 41 -7.80 13.11 -18.22
CA TYR A 41 -9.06 13.47 -17.55
C TYR A 41 -9.82 12.24 -17.05
N TYR A 42 -9.85 11.16 -17.84
CA TYR A 42 -10.54 9.94 -17.44
C TYR A 42 -9.65 9.09 -16.52
N LYS A 43 -8.32 9.08 -16.73
CA LYS A 43 -7.36 8.37 -15.87
C LYS A 43 -7.40 8.86 -14.42
N TYR A 44 -7.54 10.18 -14.24
CA TYR A 44 -7.60 10.82 -12.93
C TYR A 44 -9.03 11.06 -12.44
N SER A 45 -10.04 10.56 -13.16
CA SER A 45 -11.41 10.56 -12.68
C SER A 45 -11.57 9.58 -11.51
N PHE A 46 -12.54 9.88 -10.64
CA PHE A 46 -12.88 9.06 -9.48
C PHE A 46 -13.16 7.59 -9.84
N PHE A 47 -13.80 7.35 -10.99
CA PHE A 47 -14.29 6.03 -11.34
C PHE A 47 -13.16 5.02 -11.63
N PRO A 48 -12.21 5.26 -12.57
CA PRO A 48 -11.10 4.32 -12.79
C PRO A 48 -10.18 4.18 -11.57
N GLN A 49 -10.02 5.25 -10.79
CA GLN A 49 -9.20 5.21 -9.58
C GLN A 49 -9.79 4.35 -8.48
N THR A 50 -11.12 4.29 -8.35
CA THR A 50 -11.78 3.51 -7.28
C THR A 50 -11.91 2.02 -7.60
N ILE A 51 -11.82 1.61 -8.86
CA ILE A 51 -11.85 0.19 -9.25
C ILE A 51 -10.64 -0.57 -8.70
N ALA A 52 -9.45 0.04 -8.74
CA ALA A 52 -8.22 -0.58 -8.24
C ALA A 52 -8.25 -0.95 -6.74
N PRO A 53 -8.56 -0.03 -5.81
CA PRO A 53 -8.70 -0.36 -4.40
C PRO A 53 -9.90 -1.28 -4.15
N TRP A 54 -11.02 -1.12 -4.88
CA TRP A 54 -12.16 -2.03 -4.78
C TRP A 54 -11.79 -3.49 -5.07
N ASN A 55 -10.99 -3.73 -6.12
CA ASN A 55 -10.53 -5.07 -6.47
C ASN A 55 -9.48 -5.64 -5.50
N ARG A 56 -8.93 -4.83 -4.59
CA ARG A 56 -8.01 -5.30 -3.54
C ARG A 56 -8.76 -5.70 -2.28
N LEU A 57 -10.07 -5.45 -2.22
CA LEU A 57 -10.86 -5.84 -1.07
C LEU A 57 -10.96 -7.36 -0.97
N PRO A 58 -10.80 -7.93 0.24
CA PRO A 58 -10.99 -9.33 0.52
C PRO A 58 -12.48 -9.66 0.40
N SER A 59 -12.77 -10.91 0.05
CA SER A 59 -14.15 -11.37 -0.15
C SER A 59 -15.04 -11.15 1.09
N ASN A 60 -14.47 -11.17 2.30
CA ASN A 60 -15.19 -10.94 3.54
C ASN A 60 -15.71 -9.49 3.69
N ALA A 61 -15.07 -8.51 3.04
CA ALA A 61 -15.53 -7.12 3.05
C ALA A 61 -16.88 -6.94 2.32
N PHE A 62 -17.29 -7.91 1.49
CA PHE A 62 -18.57 -7.87 0.76
C PHE A 62 -19.71 -8.63 1.45
N ILE A 63 -19.44 -9.31 2.58
CA ILE A 63 -20.46 -10.00 3.38
C ILE A 63 -21.50 -9.03 3.99
N PRO A 64 -21.12 -7.84 4.48
CA PRO A 64 -22.09 -6.93 5.10
C PRO A 64 -23.07 -6.37 4.08
N ASN A 65 -24.36 -6.59 4.32
CA ASN A 65 -25.47 -6.04 3.56
C ASN A 65 -25.86 -4.61 3.97
N ASN A 66 -25.10 -3.99 4.88
CA ASN A 66 -25.32 -2.62 5.33
C ASN A 66 -24.05 -1.77 5.17
N LEU A 67 -24.26 -0.48 4.92
CA LEU A 67 -23.19 0.47 4.60
C LEU A 67 -22.28 0.75 5.80
N ASP A 68 -22.82 0.76 7.01
CA ASP A 68 -22.06 1.07 8.23
C ASP A 68 -21.05 -0.05 8.55
N ALA A 69 -21.48 -1.31 8.47
CA ALA A 69 -20.63 -2.48 8.64
C ALA A 69 -19.62 -2.62 7.49
N PHE A 70 -19.99 -2.28 6.25
CA PHE A 70 -19.03 -2.18 5.16
C PHE A 70 -17.95 -1.13 5.47
N SER A 71 -18.35 0.04 5.94
CA SER A 71 -17.42 1.14 6.29
C SER A 71 -16.51 0.74 7.46
N CYS A 72 -17.06 0.07 8.48
CA CYS A 72 -16.29 -0.48 9.59
C CYS A 72 -15.27 -1.54 9.13
N ALA A 73 -15.68 -2.47 8.25
CA ALA A 73 -14.80 -3.49 7.70
C ALA A 73 -13.65 -2.87 6.88
N LEU A 74 -13.94 -1.85 6.07
CA LEU A 74 -12.91 -1.09 5.35
C LEU A 74 -11.96 -0.36 6.30
N GLN A 75 -12.50 0.33 7.31
CA GLN A 75 -11.70 1.05 8.30
C GLN A 75 -10.73 0.10 9.03
N HIS A 76 -11.23 -1.06 9.45
CA HIS A 76 -10.44 -2.10 10.10
C HIS A 76 -9.34 -2.63 9.18
N GLN A 77 -9.67 -2.89 7.91
CA GLN A 77 -8.69 -3.38 6.94
C GLN A 77 -7.60 -2.36 6.61
N LEU A 78 -7.96 -1.08 6.43
CA LEU A 78 -7.00 0.00 6.20
C LEU A 78 -6.07 0.21 7.40
N CYS A 79 -6.59 0.03 8.62
CA CYS A 79 -5.79 0.08 9.84
C CYS A 79 -4.73 -1.04 9.88
N ILE A 80 -5.12 -2.26 9.49
CA ILE A 80 -4.20 -3.41 9.37
C ILE A 80 -3.11 -3.15 8.32
N ASP A 81 -3.47 -2.61 7.16
CA ASP A 81 -2.50 -2.34 6.08
C ASP A 81 -1.49 -1.25 6.47
N LEU A 82 -1.90 -0.24 7.26
CA LEU A 82 -1.01 0.81 7.78
C LEU A 82 -0.10 0.34 8.92
N THR A 83 -0.52 -0.68 9.67
CA THR A 83 0.28 -1.29 10.75
C THR A 83 1.19 -2.42 10.25
N THR A 84 0.93 -2.95 9.04
CA THR A 84 1.74 -3.96 8.35
C THR A 84 2.74 -3.32 7.36
N ALA A 85 2.93 -2.00 7.40
CA ALA A 85 4.08 -1.38 6.76
C ALA A 85 5.33 -1.70 7.61
N PRO A 86 6.37 -2.35 7.07
CA PRO A 86 7.57 -2.60 7.85
C PRO A 86 8.19 -1.24 8.21
N PHE A 87 8.53 -1.07 9.49
CA PHE A 87 9.45 -0.06 10.01
C PHE A 87 10.81 -0.13 9.28
N LYS A 88 10.88 0.31 8.02
CA LYS A 88 12.12 0.33 7.22
C LYS A 88 12.74 1.71 7.07
N TYR A 89 12.17 2.73 7.69
CA TYR A 89 12.74 4.07 7.71
C TYR A 89 12.82 4.60 9.14
N LEU A 90 13.83 4.15 9.88
CA LEU A 90 14.44 5.00 10.90
C LEU A 90 15.59 5.76 10.21
N PRO A 91 15.59 7.11 10.20
CA PRO A 91 16.80 7.84 9.89
C PRO A 91 17.79 7.59 11.03
N TYR A 92 18.94 7.02 10.71
CA TYR A 92 20.08 6.93 11.63
C TYR A 92 20.48 8.37 12.00
N THR A 93 20.24 8.74 13.26
CA THR A 93 20.60 10.06 13.78
C THR A 93 22.11 10.11 14.01
N THR A 94 22.74 11.04 13.31
CA THR A 94 24.14 11.48 13.42
C THR A 94 24.56 11.81 14.86
N GLN A 95 25.69 11.21 15.28
CA GLN A 95 26.78 11.70 16.13
C GLN A 95 26.47 12.73 17.25
N HIS A 96 26.64 12.31 18.50
CA HIS A 96 27.06 13.19 19.60
C HIS A 96 28.39 12.69 20.20
N HIS A 97 29.41 13.54 20.01
CA HIS A 97 30.72 13.50 20.66
C HIS A 97 30.60 13.61 22.19
N HIS A 98 31.45 12.87 22.92
CA HIS A 98 32.23 13.49 24.00
C HIS A 98 33.66 12.91 24.00
N PRO A 99 34.71 13.74 24.18
CA PRO A 99 36.10 13.36 23.98
C PRO A 99 36.76 12.88 25.28
N SER A 100 37.81 12.05 25.15
CA SER A 100 38.74 11.75 26.25
C SER A 100 40.18 12.01 25.76
N PRO A 101 41.11 12.46 26.62
CA PRO A 101 42.12 13.46 26.26
C PRO A 101 43.49 12.88 25.81
N SER A 102 44.08 13.57 24.82
CA SER A 102 45.50 13.95 24.59
C SER A 102 46.52 13.51 25.67
N THR A 103 47.75 13.03 25.42
CA THR A 103 48.79 13.09 24.34
C THR A 103 49.96 12.14 24.81
N PRO A 104 51.22 12.15 24.30
CA PRO A 104 51.82 12.21 22.95
C PRO A 104 52.81 11.03 22.64
N CYS A 105 53.14 10.80 21.36
CA CYS A 105 54.23 9.91 20.91
C CYS A 105 55.63 10.40 21.36
N PRO A 106 56.65 9.52 21.45
CA PRO A 106 57.77 9.65 20.47
C PRO A 106 58.53 8.36 20.05
N TYR A 107 58.88 8.33 18.76
CA TYR A 107 60.11 7.84 18.07
C TYR A 107 60.61 6.36 18.04
N HIS A 108 61.10 6.05 16.82
CA HIS A 108 62.21 5.17 16.39
C HIS A 108 61.92 3.76 15.83
N THR A 109 62.02 3.65 14.50
CA THR A 109 62.41 2.48 13.67
C THR A 109 63.86 2.05 13.98
N PRO A 110 64.27 0.77 13.76
CA PRO A 110 64.59 0.28 12.41
C PRO A 110 64.26 -1.21 12.10
N THR A 111 64.15 -1.43 10.79
CA THR A 111 64.29 -2.68 10.01
C THR A 111 65.29 -3.70 10.57
N ILE A 112 64.96 -4.99 10.51
CA ILE A 112 65.92 -6.06 10.14
C ILE A 112 65.16 -7.27 9.58
N SER A 113 65.68 -7.75 8.45
CA SER A 113 65.33 -8.96 7.70
C SER A 113 66.18 -10.14 8.18
N GLN A 114 65.79 -11.35 7.82
CA GLN A 114 66.43 -12.67 8.01
C GLN A 114 66.05 -13.37 9.33
N HIS A 115 65.62 -14.63 9.33
CA HIS A 115 66.17 -15.80 8.62
C HIS A 115 65.10 -16.78 8.14
#